data_AF-A0A238U4N3-F1
#
_entry.id   AF-A0A238U4N3-F1
#
_cell.length_a   1.000
_cell.length_b   1.000
_cell.length_c   1.000
_cell.angle_alpha   90.00
_cell.angle_beta   90.00
_cell.angle_gamma   90.00
#
_symmetry.space_group_name_H-M   'P 1'
#
loop_
_entity.id
_entity.type
_entity.pdbx_description
1 polymer ?
#
loop_
_entity_poly.entity_id
_entity_poly.type
_entity_poly.pdbx_seq_one_letter_code
_entity_poly.pdbx_strand_id
1 'polypeptide(L)'
;MCRYAMTKYKSHYACFNCRKTFKRRLLSDINGGYNKNEKESPAKCPECNSLMANMGLDFESPKKTDIARWKHLATLYKVGITFHSCGCSGPGYIPNDSNALLTYFEKIKSHYLEHQYFWSQRKNDPKTQSEIAKDQHKNATFLSSIPQKMKTGSKKTPEYDALSAQKYWNNKVKQIEEKIETVKAHITHKKG
;
A
#
# COMPACT_ATOMS: atom_id res chain seq x y z
N MET A 1 -19.88 -12.03 9.75
CA MET A 1 -18.98 -12.39 10.88
C MET A 1 -17.53 -12.28 10.41
N CYS A 2 -16.67 -11.56 11.13
CA CYS A 2 -15.24 -11.47 10.81
C CYS A 2 -14.57 -12.84 11.05
N ARG A 3 -14.03 -13.46 9.99
CA ARG A 3 -13.37 -14.78 10.05
C ARG A 3 -12.24 -14.83 11.09
N TYR A 4 -11.59 -13.69 11.33
CA TYR A 4 -10.44 -13.56 12.22
C TYR A 4 -10.80 -13.28 13.69
N ALA A 5 -12.06 -12.96 14.00
CA ALA A 5 -12.50 -12.74 15.37
C ALA A 5 -12.68 -14.05 16.17
N MET A 6 -12.90 -15.17 15.48
CA MET A 6 -13.24 -16.46 16.10
C MET A 6 -12.07 -17.46 16.09
N THR A 7 -11.02 -17.22 15.30
CA THR A 7 -9.86 -18.13 15.20
C THR A 7 -8.56 -17.34 15.10
N LYS A 8 -7.51 -17.79 15.80
CA LYS A 8 -6.16 -17.19 15.74
C LYS A 8 -5.53 -17.51 14.38
N TYR A 9 -5.83 -16.69 13.39
CA TYR A 9 -5.30 -16.84 12.03
C TYR A 9 -3.87 -16.32 11.95
N LYS A 10 -3.00 -17.06 11.24
CA LYS A 10 -1.57 -16.75 11.14
C LYS A 10 -1.25 -16.22 9.75
N SER A 11 -0.37 -15.22 9.70
CA SER A 11 0.11 -14.70 8.42
C SER A 11 0.89 -15.78 7.66
N HIS A 12 0.73 -15.76 6.35
CA HIS A 12 1.45 -16.63 5.44
C HIS A 12 2.78 -15.97 5.07
N TYR A 13 3.86 -16.72 5.22
CA TYR A 13 5.18 -16.31 4.79
C TYR A 13 5.54 -17.04 3.50
N ALA A 14 6.06 -16.32 2.50
CA ALA A 14 6.42 -16.83 1.20
C ALA A 14 7.94 -16.77 0.99
N CYS A 15 8.53 -17.88 0.54
CA CYS A 15 9.89 -17.91 0.01
C CYS A 15 9.81 -17.94 -1.52
N PHE A 16 10.23 -16.85 -2.17
CA PHE A 16 10.19 -16.75 -3.64
C PHE A 16 11.25 -17.61 -4.33
N ASN A 17 12.37 -17.90 -3.66
CA ASN A 17 13.44 -18.77 -4.18
C ASN A 17 12.97 -20.23 -4.26
N CYS A 18 12.46 -20.77 -3.14
CA CYS A 18 11.97 -22.15 -3.06
C CYS A 18 10.54 -22.35 -3.56
N ARG A 19 9.79 -21.24 -3.77
CA ARG A 19 8.37 -21.26 -4.15
C ARG A 19 7.52 -22.05 -3.15
N LYS A 20 7.72 -21.73 -1.86
CA LYS A 20 7.04 -22.38 -0.73
C LYS A 20 6.45 -21.36 0.22
N THR A 21 5.39 -21.77 0.90
CA THR A 21 4.68 -20.96 1.89
C THR A 21 4.67 -21.69 3.23
N PHE A 22 4.87 -20.95 4.31
CA PHE A 22 4.85 -21.48 5.65
C PHE A 22 4.04 -20.58 6.58
N LYS A 23 3.32 -21.19 7.53
CA LYS A 23 2.72 -20.50 8.67
C LYS A 23 3.67 -20.68 9.85
N ARG A 24 4.29 -19.60 10.29
CA ARG A 24 5.24 -19.62 11.40
C ARG A 24 4.51 -19.56 12.75
N ARG A 25 5.02 -20.27 13.76
CA ARG A 25 4.68 -20.01 15.17
C ARG A 25 5.38 -18.73 15.64
N LEU A 26 4.61 -17.81 16.20
CA LEU A 26 5.12 -16.57 16.78
C LEU A 26 5.64 -16.85 18.21
N LEU A 27 6.53 -16.02 18.73
CA LEU A 27 6.97 -16.07 20.14
C LEU A 27 5.79 -16.03 21.09
N SER A 28 4.78 -15.22 20.76
CA SER A 28 3.52 -15.19 21.52
C SER A 28 2.73 -16.51 21.51
N ASP A 29 2.93 -17.38 20.52
CA ASP A 29 2.36 -18.74 20.53
C ASP A 29 3.14 -19.68 21.46
N ILE A 30 4.46 -19.44 21.59
CA ILE A 30 5.37 -20.27 22.40
C ILE A 30 5.26 -19.88 23.87
N ASN A 31 5.26 -18.58 24.15
CA ASN A 31 5.26 -18.01 25.50
C ASN A 31 3.86 -17.86 26.09
N GLY A 32 2.80 -18.28 25.37
CA GLY A 32 1.43 -18.31 25.88
C GLY A 32 0.72 -16.95 25.96
N GLY A 33 1.25 -15.90 25.31
CA GLY A 33 0.65 -14.57 25.37
C GLY A 33 1.39 -13.53 24.53
N TYR A 34 0.72 -12.43 24.20
CA TYR A 34 1.38 -11.30 23.54
C TYR A 34 2.20 -10.50 24.55
N ASN A 35 3.48 -10.26 24.23
CA ASN A 35 4.35 -9.38 24.98
C ASN A 35 4.91 -8.30 24.05
N LYS A 36 4.63 -7.03 24.36
CA LYS A 36 5.06 -5.88 23.55
C LYS A 36 6.59 -5.73 23.44
N ASN A 37 7.33 -6.31 24.39
CA ASN A 37 8.79 -6.24 24.42
C ASN A 37 9.45 -7.40 23.64
N GLU A 38 8.68 -8.41 23.23
CA GLU A 38 9.21 -9.52 22.43
C GLU A 38 9.40 -9.10 20.97
N LYS A 39 10.62 -9.31 20.47
CA LYS A 39 10.96 -9.08 19.06
C LYS A 39 11.00 -10.42 18.34
N GLU A 40 10.08 -10.59 17.39
CA GLU A 40 10.12 -11.72 16.48
C GLU A 40 11.41 -11.70 15.64
N SER A 41 12.12 -12.82 15.61
CA SER A 41 13.21 -13.00 14.66
C SER A 41 12.70 -12.93 13.22
N PRO A 42 13.50 -12.53 12.22
CA PRO A 42 13.08 -12.59 10.82
C PRO A 42 12.70 -14.02 10.41
N ALA A 43 11.64 -14.18 9.63
CA ALA A 43 11.23 -15.48 9.12
C ALA A 43 12.22 -15.97 8.05
N LYS A 44 12.79 -17.16 8.24
CA LYS A 44 13.71 -17.81 7.31
C LYS A 44 13.08 -19.05 6.69
N CYS A 45 13.39 -19.30 5.43
CA CYS A 45 12.93 -20.49 4.73
C CYS A 45 13.64 -21.74 5.29
N PRO A 46 12.90 -22.81 5.65
CA PRO A 46 13.52 -24.03 6.17
C PRO A 46 14.34 -24.81 5.13
N GLU A 47 14.19 -24.50 3.83
CA GLU A 47 14.95 -25.18 2.77
C GLU A 47 16.23 -24.45 2.38
N CYS A 48 16.15 -23.15 2.10
CA CYS A 48 17.28 -22.38 1.59
C CYS A 48 17.81 -21.32 2.56
N ASN A 49 17.26 -21.25 3.78
CA ASN A 49 17.60 -20.28 4.82
C ASN A 49 17.45 -18.79 4.44
N SER A 50 16.91 -18.50 3.24
CA SER A 50 16.65 -17.13 2.78
C SER A 50 15.52 -16.49 3.57
N LEU A 51 15.54 -15.16 3.68
CA LEU A 51 14.45 -14.40 4.29
C LEU A 51 13.14 -14.62 3.53
N MET A 52 12.05 -14.77 4.28
CA MET A 52 10.71 -14.95 3.75
C MET A 52 9.91 -13.66 3.82
N ALA A 53 9.10 -13.43 2.79
CA ALA A 53 8.17 -12.32 2.73
C ALA A 53 6.93 -12.63 3.58
N ASN A 54 6.58 -11.76 4.53
CA ASN A 54 5.27 -11.81 5.16
C ASN A 54 4.23 -11.31 4.15
N MET A 55 3.41 -12.21 3.62
CA MET A 55 2.41 -11.90 2.60
C MET A 55 1.03 -11.64 3.19
N GLY A 56 0.83 -11.84 4.50
CA GLY A 56 -0.42 -11.54 5.18
C GLY A 56 -1.38 -12.72 5.33
N LEU A 57 -2.59 -12.42 5.80
CA LEU A 57 -3.58 -13.41 6.21
C LEU A 57 -4.31 -14.00 5.00
N ASP A 58 -4.68 -13.18 4.01
CA ASP A 58 -5.45 -13.63 2.83
C ASP A 58 -4.57 -14.11 1.68
N PHE A 59 -3.27 -14.29 1.90
CA PHE A 59 -2.37 -14.76 0.86
C PHE A 59 -2.64 -16.22 0.51
N GLU A 60 -3.03 -16.45 -0.74
CA GLU A 60 -3.14 -17.78 -1.32
C GLU A 60 -1.91 -18.06 -2.19
N SER A 61 -1.17 -19.11 -1.82
CA SER A 61 0.04 -19.48 -2.55
C SER A 61 -0.29 -20.25 -3.82
N PRO A 62 0.33 -19.91 -4.96
CA PRO A 62 0.15 -20.65 -6.19
C PRO A 62 0.85 -22.02 -6.14
N LYS A 63 0.57 -22.86 -7.14
CA LYS A 63 1.28 -24.13 -7.31
C LYS A 63 2.79 -23.88 -7.41
N LYS A 64 3.61 -24.76 -6.82
CA LYS A 64 5.09 -24.62 -6.83
C LYS A 64 5.69 -24.50 -8.24
N THR A 65 5.04 -25.14 -9.21
CA THR A 65 5.43 -25.17 -10.63
C THR A 65 5.04 -23.91 -11.40
N ASP A 66 4.17 -23.05 -10.85
CA ASP A 66 3.74 -21.81 -11.49
C ASP A 66 4.78 -20.69 -11.29
N ILE A 67 5.90 -20.82 -12.00
CA ILE A 67 7.04 -19.91 -11.90
C ILE A 67 6.62 -18.47 -12.23
N ALA A 68 5.73 -18.28 -13.21
CA ALA A 68 5.27 -16.96 -13.63
C ALA A 68 4.54 -16.23 -12.50
N ARG A 69 3.60 -16.92 -11.82
CA ARG A 69 2.85 -16.35 -10.70
C ARG A 69 3.73 -16.12 -9.47
N TRP A 70 4.67 -17.01 -9.17
CA TRP A 70 5.66 -16.80 -8.11
C TRP A 70 6.55 -15.57 -8.35
N LYS A 71 7.02 -15.36 -9.58
CA LYS A 71 7.76 -14.15 -9.96
C LYS A 71 6.90 -12.90 -9.80
N HIS A 72 5.64 -12.94 -10.25
CA HIS A 72 4.72 -11.81 -10.08
C HIS A 72 4.48 -11.45 -8.61
N LEU A 73 4.27 -12.44 -7.74
CA LEU A 73 4.13 -12.23 -6.30
C LEU A 73 5.38 -11.62 -5.66
N ALA A 74 6.58 -12.02 -6.11
CA ALA A 74 7.83 -11.40 -5.66
C ALA A 74 7.89 -9.92 -6.04
N THR A 75 7.45 -9.57 -7.26
CA THR A 75 7.34 -8.17 -7.71
C THR A 75 6.34 -7.40 -6.88
N LEU A 76 5.13 -7.94 -6.64
CA LEU A 76 4.12 -7.32 -5.78
C LEU A 76 4.68 -7.01 -4.38
N TYR A 77 5.35 -7.99 -3.76
CA TYR A 77 5.98 -7.79 -2.45
C TYR A 77 7.05 -6.69 -2.47
N LYS A 78 7.90 -6.67 -3.51
CA LYS A 78 8.97 -5.66 -3.67
C LYS A 78 8.42 -4.23 -3.74
N VAL A 79 7.24 -4.04 -4.35
CA VAL A 79 6.56 -2.72 -4.44
C VAL A 79 5.60 -2.45 -3.27
N GLY A 80 5.59 -3.33 -2.27
CA GLY A 80 4.84 -3.18 -1.02
C GLY A 80 3.38 -3.64 -1.07
N ILE A 81 2.97 -4.41 -2.07
CA ILE A 81 1.62 -4.99 -2.14
C ILE A 81 1.61 -6.36 -1.46
N THR A 82 0.76 -6.51 -0.45
CA THR A 82 0.60 -7.71 0.40
C THR A 82 -0.87 -7.90 0.81
N PHE A 83 -1.21 -9.02 1.44
CA PHE A 83 -2.58 -9.51 1.66
C PHE A 83 -2.95 -9.50 3.15
N HIS A 84 -2.78 -8.36 3.82
CA HIS A 84 -3.04 -8.19 5.27
C HIS A 84 -4.47 -7.76 5.60
N SER A 85 -5.48 -8.15 4.80
CA SER A 85 -6.84 -7.68 5.09
C SER A 85 -7.42 -8.30 6.36
N CYS A 86 -8.39 -7.61 6.96
CA CYS A 86 -9.14 -8.11 8.11
C CYS A 86 -10.26 -9.09 7.72
N GLY A 87 -10.31 -9.56 6.47
CA GLY A 87 -11.28 -10.54 5.99
C GLY A 87 -12.71 -10.01 5.81
N CYS A 88 -13.00 -8.80 6.30
CA CYS A 88 -14.29 -8.13 6.10
C CYS A 88 -14.40 -7.42 4.74
N SER A 89 -13.28 -6.93 4.19
CA SER A 89 -13.25 -6.15 2.95
C SER A 89 -12.33 -6.77 1.88
N GLY A 90 -11.64 -7.85 2.21
CA GLY A 90 -10.59 -8.43 1.37
C GLY A 90 -9.42 -7.45 1.13
N PRO A 91 -8.40 -7.88 0.37
CA PRO A 91 -7.23 -7.05 0.11
C PRO A 91 -7.47 -5.95 -0.95
N GLY A 92 -8.71 -5.82 -1.45
CA GLY A 92 -9.05 -4.94 -2.57
C GLY A 92 -8.54 -5.48 -3.91
N TYR A 93 -8.46 -4.61 -4.92
CA TYR A 93 -7.93 -4.96 -6.23
C TYR A 93 -6.42 -5.22 -6.16
N ILE A 94 -6.00 -6.40 -6.59
CA ILE A 94 -4.59 -6.76 -6.74
C ILE A 94 -4.33 -7.09 -8.21
N PRO A 95 -3.41 -6.36 -8.88
CA PRO A 95 -3.06 -6.66 -10.26
C PRO A 95 -2.56 -8.10 -10.43
N ASN A 96 -3.07 -8.78 -11.46
CA ASN A 96 -2.83 -10.20 -11.72
C ASN A 96 -1.49 -10.48 -12.44
N ASP A 97 -0.94 -9.49 -13.14
CA ASP A 97 0.35 -9.57 -13.81
C ASP A 97 1.12 -8.23 -13.80
N SER A 98 2.34 -8.24 -14.35
CA SER A 98 3.22 -7.08 -14.33
C SER A 98 2.73 -5.90 -15.20
N ASN A 99 2.00 -6.16 -16.29
CA ASN A 99 1.44 -5.10 -17.14
C ASN A 99 0.23 -4.46 -16.46
N ALA A 100 -0.66 -5.27 -15.89
CA ALA A 100 -1.77 -4.78 -15.08
C ALA A 100 -1.27 -3.96 -13.88
N LEU A 101 -0.17 -4.39 -13.25
CA LEU A 101 0.46 -3.66 -12.15
C LEU A 101 1.02 -2.31 -12.60
N LEU A 102 1.65 -2.24 -13.77
CA LEU A 102 2.13 -0.99 -14.34
C LEU A 102 0.96 -0.05 -14.62
N THR A 103 -0.09 -0.50 -15.31
CA THR A 103 -1.29 0.29 -15.58
C THR A 103 -1.94 0.80 -14.29
N TYR A 104 -1.99 -0.05 -13.25
CA TYR A 104 -2.51 0.34 -11.95
C TYR A 104 -1.71 1.47 -11.31
N PHE A 105 -0.37 1.40 -11.32
CA PHE A 105 0.48 2.46 -10.78
C PHE A 105 0.46 3.73 -11.62
N GLU A 106 0.38 3.65 -12.95
CA GLU A 106 0.23 4.84 -13.80
C GLU A 106 -1.08 5.58 -13.50
N LYS A 107 -2.19 4.86 -13.27
CA LYS A 107 -3.45 5.47 -12.84
C LYS A 107 -3.31 6.20 -11.50
N ILE A 108 -2.60 5.59 -10.53
CA ILE A 108 -2.33 6.23 -9.24
C ILE A 108 -1.45 7.48 -9.42
N LYS A 109 -0.43 7.40 -10.26
CA LYS A 109 0.45 8.53 -10.58
C LYS A 109 -0.34 9.70 -11.17
N SER A 110 -1.20 9.44 -12.15
CA SER A 110 -2.06 10.48 -12.74
C SER A 110 -2.92 11.17 -11.68
N HIS A 111 -3.53 10.40 -10.78
CA HIS A 111 -4.30 10.96 -9.67
C HIS A 111 -3.43 11.83 -8.74
N TYR A 112 -2.22 11.39 -8.40
CA TYR A 112 -1.31 12.19 -7.57
C TYR A 112 -0.87 13.49 -8.25
N LEU A 113 -0.65 13.46 -9.56
CA LEU A 113 -0.33 14.64 -10.37
C LEU A 113 -1.47 15.65 -10.41
N GLU A 114 -2.73 15.20 -10.53
CA GLU A 114 -3.91 16.06 -10.43
C GLU A 114 -3.96 16.80 -9.09
N HIS A 115 -3.70 16.08 -7.99
CA HIS A 115 -3.63 16.69 -6.66
C HIS A 115 -2.47 17.67 -6.53
N GLN A 116 -1.27 17.30 -6.99
CA GLN A 116 -0.11 18.19 -7.01
C GLN A 116 -0.42 19.49 -7.77
N TYR A 117 -1.03 19.38 -8.96
CA TYR A 117 -1.40 20.52 -9.77
C TYR A 117 -2.42 21.40 -9.05
N PHE A 118 -3.49 20.82 -8.52
CA PHE A 118 -4.50 21.56 -7.75
C PHE A 118 -3.88 22.39 -6.63
N TRP A 119 -3.03 21.79 -5.80
CA TRP A 119 -2.38 22.48 -4.68
C TRP A 119 -1.35 23.52 -5.14
N SER A 120 -0.72 23.33 -6.30
CA SER A 120 0.18 24.34 -6.88
C SER A 120 -0.55 25.62 -7.32
N GLN A 121 -1.83 25.52 -7.70
CA GLN A 121 -2.63 26.64 -8.20
C GLN A 121 -3.39 27.37 -7.08
N ARG A 122 -3.49 26.79 -5.89
CA ARG A 122 -4.25 27.37 -4.77
C ARG A 122 -3.44 28.48 -4.08
N LYS A 123 -3.71 29.74 -4.45
CA LYS A 123 -3.02 30.92 -3.90
C LYS A 123 -3.63 31.46 -2.60
N ASN A 124 -4.95 31.43 -2.50
CA ASN A 124 -5.70 31.98 -1.36
C ASN A 124 -6.88 31.07 -1.02
N ASP A 125 -7.25 31.04 0.25
CA ASP A 125 -8.43 30.31 0.72
C ASP A 125 -9.71 31.14 0.63
N PRO A 126 -10.87 30.49 0.42
CA PRO A 126 -12.16 31.16 0.34
C PRO A 126 -12.51 31.84 1.66
N LYS A 127 -13.02 33.08 1.61
CA LYS A 127 -13.27 33.90 2.81
C LYS A 127 -14.75 33.95 3.18
N THR A 128 -15.62 34.01 2.18
CA THR A 128 -17.07 34.10 2.40
C THR A 128 -17.72 32.72 2.48
N GLN A 129 -18.84 32.60 3.18
CA GLN A 129 -19.57 31.31 3.27
C GLN A 129 -20.00 30.78 1.88
N SER A 130 -20.32 31.66 0.93
CA SER A 130 -20.67 31.26 -0.43
C SER A 130 -19.47 30.70 -1.20
N GLU A 131 -18.30 31.32 -1.08
CA GLU A 131 -17.06 30.82 -1.69
C GLU A 131 -16.64 29.49 -1.08
N ILE A 132 -16.74 29.36 0.25
CA ILE A 132 -16.42 28.12 0.98
C ILE A 132 -17.32 26.98 0.50
N ALA A 133 -18.63 27.22 0.40
CA ALA A 133 -19.58 26.22 -0.08
C ALA A 133 -19.28 25.79 -1.52
N LYS A 134 -18.95 26.74 -2.40
CA LYS A 134 -18.56 26.45 -3.80
C LYS A 134 -17.25 25.65 -3.89
N ASP A 135 -16.25 26.02 -3.09
CA ASP A 135 -14.96 25.32 -3.05
C ASP A 135 -15.14 23.88 -2.54
N GLN A 136 -15.89 23.70 -1.45
CA GLN A 136 -16.20 22.37 -0.92
C GLN A 136 -16.96 21.52 -1.94
N HIS A 137 -17.98 22.05 -2.60
CA HIS A 137 -18.74 21.30 -3.59
C HIS A 137 -17.88 20.85 -4.78
N LYS A 138 -16.99 21.72 -5.30
CA LYS A 138 -16.18 21.40 -6.48
C LYS A 138 -14.93 20.58 -6.14
N ASN A 139 -14.32 20.84 -4.99
CA ASN A 139 -12.96 20.39 -4.67
C ASN A 139 -12.90 19.46 -3.45
N ALA A 140 -14.04 18.94 -2.96
CA ALA A 140 -14.13 18.05 -1.80
C ALA A 140 -13.05 16.95 -1.78
N THR A 141 -12.82 16.29 -2.91
CA THR A 141 -11.83 15.21 -3.05
C THR A 141 -10.41 15.71 -2.78
N PHE A 142 -10.03 16.86 -3.35
CA PHE A 142 -8.71 17.47 -3.12
C PHE A 142 -8.52 17.90 -1.67
N LEU A 143 -9.52 18.56 -1.10
CA LEU A 143 -9.51 19.09 0.27
C LEU A 143 -9.46 17.97 1.33
N SER A 144 -10.17 16.87 1.09
CA SER A 144 -10.21 15.74 2.02
C SER A 144 -8.93 14.90 2.00
N SER A 145 -8.21 14.87 0.88
CA SER A 145 -7.09 13.94 0.64
C SER A 145 -5.72 14.39 1.15
N ILE A 146 -5.63 15.55 1.82
CA ILE A 146 -4.39 15.97 2.51
C ILE A 146 -4.41 15.59 4.00
N PRO A 147 -3.24 15.43 4.64
CA PRO A 147 -3.13 15.22 6.08
C PRO A 147 -3.82 16.31 6.92
N GLN A 148 -4.39 15.93 8.07
CA GLN A 148 -5.10 16.87 8.96
C GLN A 148 -4.23 18.03 9.45
N LYS A 149 -2.93 17.82 9.66
CA LYS A 149 -1.99 18.88 10.06
C LYS A 149 -1.86 20.04 9.06
N MET A 150 -2.29 19.85 7.81
CA MET A 150 -2.30 20.87 6.76
C MET A 150 -3.66 21.54 6.61
N LYS A 151 -4.65 21.16 7.44
CA LYS A 151 -5.99 21.74 7.49
C LYS A 151 -6.10 22.47 8.82
N THR A 152 -6.11 23.79 8.75
CA THR A 152 -6.22 24.68 9.91
C THR A 152 -7.52 25.48 9.84
N GLY A 153 -7.74 26.33 10.84
CA GLY A 153 -8.94 27.15 10.92
C GLY A 153 -10.18 26.40 11.39
N SER A 154 -11.35 26.94 11.07
CA SER A 154 -12.66 26.44 11.50
C SER A 154 -13.50 25.99 10.31
N LYS A 155 -14.61 25.28 10.53
CA LYS A 155 -15.57 24.95 9.45
C LYS A 155 -16.08 26.19 8.69
N LYS A 156 -16.16 27.34 9.37
CA LYS A 156 -16.63 28.60 8.79
C LYS A 156 -15.50 29.41 8.14
N THR A 157 -14.25 29.11 8.47
CA THR A 157 -13.05 29.81 7.98
C THR A 157 -11.93 28.78 7.81
N PRO A 158 -12.04 27.90 6.81
CA PRO A 158 -11.06 26.85 6.61
C PRO A 158 -9.78 27.44 6.03
N GLU A 159 -8.64 26.95 6.50
CA GLU A 159 -7.32 27.34 6.01
C GLU A 159 -6.54 26.09 5.62
N TYR A 160 -5.77 26.18 4.55
CA TYR A 160 -4.99 25.08 4.03
C TYR A 160 -3.56 25.51 3.73
N ASP A 161 -2.59 24.76 4.26
CA ASP A 161 -1.18 24.94 3.89
C ASP A 161 -0.93 24.31 2.50
N ALA A 162 -1.20 25.10 1.45
CA ALA A 162 -1.09 24.66 0.07
C ALA A 162 0.34 24.26 -0.32
N LEU A 163 1.36 24.94 0.22
CA LEU A 163 2.76 24.62 -0.06
C LEU A 163 3.15 23.26 0.54
N SER A 164 2.77 23.00 1.79
CA SER A 164 2.99 21.70 2.41
C SER A 164 2.19 20.58 1.74
N ALA A 165 0.95 20.87 1.31
CA ALA A 165 0.14 19.94 0.55
C ALA A 165 0.78 19.59 -0.81
N GLN A 166 1.26 20.59 -1.55
CA GLN A 166 1.98 20.37 -2.81
C GLN A 166 3.22 19.49 -2.58
N LYS A 167 4.06 19.81 -1.59
CA LYS A 167 5.24 19.00 -1.23
C LYS A 167 4.88 17.55 -0.86
N TYR A 168 3.76 17.37 -0.15
CA TYR A 168 3.25 16.04 0.19
C TYR A 168 2.92 15.23 -1.07
N TRP A 169 2.19 15.81 -2.02
CA TRP A 169 1.85 15.12 -3.27
C TRP A 169 3.07 14.89 -4.16
N ASN A 170 4.02 15.82 -4.22
CA ASN A 170 5.29 15.60 -4.93
C ASN A 170 6.03 14.36 -4.41
N ASN A 171 6.09 14.18 -3.08
CA ASN A 171 6.70 12.99 -2.48
C ASN A 171 5.93 11.72 -2.84
N LYS A 172 4.59 11.77 -2.87
CA LYS A 172 3.75 10.65 -3.32
C LYS A 172 3.99 10.28 -4.79
N VAL A 173 4.14 11.28 -5.67
CA VAL A 173 4.51 11.07 -7.09
C VAL A 173 5.88 10.38 -7.18
N LYS A 174 6.89 10.87 -6.47
CA LYS A 174 8.22 10.24 -6.45
C LYS A 174 8.16 8.78 -6.01
N GLN A 175 7.43 8.49 -4.92
CA GLN A 175 7.29 7.12 -4.41
C GLN A 175 6.61 6.18 -5.41
N ILE A 176 5.60 6.64 -6.15
CA ILE A 176 4.92 5.79 -7.13
C ILE A 176 5.78 5.61 -8.40
N GLU A 177 6.56 6.61 -8.78
CA GLU A 177 7.53 6.51 -9.89
C GLU A 177 8.62 5.48 -9.60
N GLU A 178 9.19 5.47 -8.38
CA GLU A 178 10.16 4.44 -7.96
C GLU A 178 9.58 3.02 -8.06
N LYS A 179 8.28 2.86 -7.73
CA LYS A 179 7.57 1.58 -7.89
C LYS A 179 7.37 1.22 -9.35
N ILE A 180 6.98 2.18 -10.19
CA ILE A 180 6.83 1.99 -11.65
C ILE A 180 8.15 1.52 -12.26
N GLU A 181 9.26 2.18 -11.94
CA GLU A 181 10.58 1.80 -12.46
C GLU A 181 11.01 0.41 -11.98
N THR A 182 10.70 0.06 -10.74
CA THR A 182 10.91 -1.30 -10.21
C THR A 182 10.16 -2.36 -11.04
N VAL A 183 8.92 -2.08 -11.43
CA VAL A 183 8.11 -2.99 -12.25
C VAL A 183 8.64 -3.06 -13.69
N LYS A 184 9.00 -1.93 -14.29
CA LYS A 184 9.58 -1.87 -15.65
C LYS A 184 10.90 -2.64 -15.74
N ALA A 185 11.78 -2.50 -14.76
CA ALA A 185 13.02 -3.29 -14.69
C ALA A 185 12.73 -4.80 -14.69
N HIS A 186 11.71 -5.23 -13.95
CA HIS A 186 11.32 -6.65 -13.94
C HIS A 186 10.73 -7.12 -15.29
N ILE A 187 9.98 -6.27 -16.00
CA ILE A 187 9.42 -6.60 -17.32
C ILE A 187 10.53 -6.70 -18.38
N THR A 188 11.52 -5.81 -18.36
CA THR A 188 12.62 -5.82 -19.34
C THR A 188 13.51 -7.06 -19.19
N HIS A 189 13.82 -7.49 -17.96
CA HIS A 189 14.52 -8.75 -17.69
C HIS A 189 13.74 -10.03 -18.08
N LYS A 190 12.45 -9.94 -18.44
CA LYS A 190 11.68 -11.09 -18.98
C LYS A 190 11.83 -11.25 -20.50
N LYS A 191 12.31 -10.22 -21.22
CA LYS A 191 12.38 -10.21 -22.69
C LYS A 191 13.74 -10.63 -23.26
N GLY A 192 14.77 -10.77 -22.43
CA GLY A 192 16.08 -11.34 -22.78
C GLY A 192 16.28 -12.67 -22.10
#